data_AF-A0A7C2REJ7-F1
#
_entry.id   AF-A0A7C2REJ7-F1
#
_cell.length_a   1.000
_cell.length_b   1.000
_cell.length_c   1.000
_cell.angle_alpha   90.00
_cell.angle_beta   90.00
_cell.angle_gamma   90.00
#
_symmetry.space_group_name_H-M   'P 1'
#
loop_
_entity.id
_entity.type
_entity.pdbx_description
1 polymer ?
#
loop_
_entity_poly.entity_id
_entity_poly.type
_entity_poly.pdbx_seq_one_letter_code
_entity_poly.pdbx_strand_id
1 'polypeptide(L)'
;MEFWNAKYLGSWHLEDTYLFVTLEPCPMCAYAMLQARMNKLIFGTLDPKAGAAGSIINILQDKRYNHQIEVVNGILEKECG
;
A
#
# COMPACT_ATOMS: atom_id res chain seq x y z
N MET A 1 -15.33 8.47 -9.30
CA MET A 1 -14.29 7.93 -8.41
C MET A 1 -14.54 8.52 -7.03
N GLU A 2 -15.01 7.70 -6.10
CA GLU A 2 -15.13 8.13 -4.71
C GLU A 2 -13.77 7.97 -4.02
N PHE A 3 -13.32 9.00 -3.32
CA PHE A 3 -12.02 9.02 -2.64
C PHE A 3 -12.22 8.56 -1.19
N TRP A 4 -11.93 7.29 -0.93
CA TRP A 4 -12.14 6.64 0.36
C TRP A 4 -10.96 6.88 1.32
N ASN A 5 -10.86 8.08 1.88
CA ASN A 5 -9.88 8.41 2.92
C ASN A 5 -10.52 8.47 4.32
N ALA A 6 -9.68 8.54 5.36
CA ALA A 6 -10.14 8.53 6.75
C ALA A 6 -11.14 9.63 7.10
N LYS A 7 -10.97 10.83 6.53
CA LYS A 7 -11.89 11.94 6.74
C LYS A 7 -13.25 11.68 6.09
N TYR A 8 -13.26 11.09 4.90
CA TYR A 8 -14.48 10.75 4.17
C TYR A 8 -15.27 9.65 4.89
N LEU A 9 -14.57 8.60 5.36
CA LEU A 9 -15.18 7.48 6.08
C LEU A 9 -15.51 7.80 7.55
N GLY A 10 -15.00 8.90 8.11
CA GLY A 10 -15.14 9.20 9.54
C GLY A 10 -14.44 8.18 10.45
N SER A 11 -13.48 7.44 9.92
CA SER A 11 -12.80 6.31 10.56
C SER A 11 -11.32 6.32 10.21
N TRP A 12 -10.48 5.89 11.15
CA TRP A 12 -9.04 5.70 10.90
C TRP A 12 -8.73 4.28 10.40
N HIS A 13 -9.67 3.35 10.55
CA HIS A 13 -9.68 2.09 9.80
C HIS A 13 -10.31 2.31 8.42
N LEU A 14 -9.60 1.88 7.40
CA LEU A 14 -9.92 1.96 5.98
C LEU A 14 -10.12 0.53 5.44
N GLU A 15 -10.88 -0.28 6.18
CA GLU A 15 -11.31 -1.59 5.73
C GLU A 15 -12.14 -1.46 4.44
N ASP A 16 -12.11 -2.49 3.61
CA ASP A 16 -12.75 -2.57 2.29
C ASP A 16 -12.30 -1.48 1.30
N THR A 17 -11.10 -0.93 1.50
CA THR A 17 -10.49 0.04 0.58
C THR A 17 -9.32 -0.54 -0.21
N TYR A 18 -9.14 0.01 -1.41
CA TYR A 18 -7.99 -0.24 -2.28
C TYR A 18 -7.22 1.06 -2.49
N LEU A 19 -5.90 1.00 -2.32
CA LEU A 19 -5.01 2.12 -2.55
C LEU A 19 -4.25 1.92 -3.86
N PHE A 20 -4.30 2.94 -4.71
CA PHE A 20 -3.50 3.02 -5.94
C PHE A 20 -2.40 4.06 -5.78
N VAL A 21 -1.16 3.70 -6.14
CA VAL A 21 -0.01 4.62 -6.12
C VAL A 21 0.95 4.28 -7.25
N THR A 22 1.59 5.26 -7.89
CA THR A 22 2.46 4.97 -9.06
C THR A 22 3.77 4.28 -8.67
N LEU A 23 4.33 4.61 -7.51
CA LEU A 23 5.61 4.08 -7.01
C LEU A 23 5.38 3.21 -5.76
N GLU A 24 6.19 2.17 -5.60
CA GLU A 24 6.20 1.32 -4.41
C GLU A 24 6.30 2.14 -3.11
N PRO A 25 5.48 1.84 -2.08
CA PRO A 25 5.51 2.59 -0.84
C PRO A 25 6.78 2.32 -0.02
N CYS A 26 7.30 3.38 0.60
CA CYS A 26 8.38 3.28 1.58
C CYS A 26 7.90 2.72 2.94
N PRO A 27 8.79 2.46 3.92
CA PRO A 27 8.41 1.86 5.20
C PRO A 27 7.36 2.67 5.96
N MET A 28 7.44 4.01 5.89
CA MET A 28 6.47 4.90 6.53
C MET A 28 5.07 4.70 5.95
N CYS A 29 4.94 4.72 4.62
CA CYS A 29 3.66 4.56 3.95
C CYS A 29 3.11 3.13 4.15
N ALA A 30 3.94 2.11 3.99
CA ALA A 30 3.54 0.72 4.17
C ALA A 30 3.01 0.45 5.60
N TYR A 31 3.69 0.97 6.62
CA TYR A 31 3.22 0.81 8.00
C TYR A 31 1.93 1.59 8.28
N ALA A 32 1.76 2.78 7.68
CA ALA A 32 0.50 3.53 7.78
C ALA A 32 -0.69 2.74 7.20
N MET A 33 -0.49 2.07 6.06
CA MET A 33 -1.53 1.20 5.45
C MET A 33 -1.91 0.04 6.38
N LEU A 34 -0.91 -0.59 7.01
CA LEU A 34 -1.14 -1.67 8.00
C LEU A 34 -1.95 -1.19 9.20
N GLN A 35 -1.58 -0.05 9.77
CA GLN A 35 -2.32 0.55 10.89
C GLN A 35 -3.76 0.93 10.49
N ALA A 36 -3.94 1.39 9.26
CA ALA A 36 -5.25 1.70 8.70
C ALA A 36 -6.07 0.47 8.28
N ARG A 37 -5.55 -0.76 8.38
CA ARG A 37 -6.24 -2.00 7.99
C ARG A 37 -6.74 -2.02 6.53
N MET A 38 -6.00 -1.40 5.61
CA MET A 38 -6.35 -1.42 4.19
C MET A 38 -6.29 -2.84 3.61
N ASN A 39 -7.15 -3.15 2.63
CA ASN A 39 -7.26 -4.51 2.10
C ASN A 39 -6.26 -4.78 0.98
N LYS A 40 -6.06 -3.80 0.08
CA LYS A 40 -5.24 -3.98 -1.12
C LYS A 40 -4.43 -2.74 -1.46
N LEU A 41 -3.17 -2.97 -1.80
CA LEU A 41 -2.29 -2.01 -2.44
C LEU A 41 -2.09 -2.41 -3.91
N ILE A 42 -2.27 -1.45 -4.80
CA ILE A 42 -1.97 -1.57 -6.22
C ILE A 42 -0.95 -0.49 -6.57
N PHE A 43 0.20 -0.89 -7.13
CA PHE A 43 1.20 0.08 -7.56
C PHE A 43 1.84 -0.20 -8.91
N GLY A 44 2.50 0.83 -9.46
CA GLY A 44 3.09 0.78 -10.80
C GLY A 44 4.49 0.20 -10.81
N THR A 45 5.47 0.97 -10.34
CA THR A 45 6.90 0.61 -10.42
C THR A 45 7.53 0.38 -9.05
N LEU A 46 8.57 -0.44 -9.01
CA LEU A 46 9.32 -0.76 -7.78
C LEU A 46 10.23 0.40 -7.36
N ASP A 47 10.47 0.52 -6.05
CA ASP A 47 11.44 1.46 -5.49
C ASP A 47 12.66 0.70 -4.94
N PRO A 48 13.75 0.54 -5.72
CA PRO A 48 14.94 -0.17 -5.26
C PRO A 48 15.71 0.56 -4.15
N LYS A 49 15.39 1.84 -3.86
CA LYS A 49 16.10 2.65 -2.85
C LYS A 49 15.37 2.71 -1.51
N ALA A 50 14.04 2.60 -1.50
CA ALA A 50 13.27 2.69 -0.27
C ALA A 50 12.02 1.79 -0.21
N GLY A 51 11.75 0.95 -1.21
CA GLY A 51 10.52 0.17 -1.30
C GLY A 51 10.33 -0.87 -0.18
N ALA A 52 9.12 -0.89 0.37
CA ALA A 52 8.74 -1.70 1.53
C ALA A 52 7.59 -2.69 1.27
N ALA A 53 7.27 -2.93 -0.01
CA ALA A 53 6.29 -3.93 -0.46
C ALA A 53 6.95 -5.06 -1.29
N GLY A 54 8.28 -5.18 -1.24
CA GLY A 54 9.03 -6.20 -1.96
C GLY A 54 10.48 -5.83 -2.28
N SER A 55 10.81 -4.55 -2.48
CA SER A 55 12.17 -4.17 -2.93
C SER A 55 13.24 -4.35 -1.87
N ILE A 56 13.14 -3.66 -0.72
CA ILE A 56 14.11 -3.76 0.38
C ILE A 56 13.59 -4.65 1.49
N ILE A 57 12.31 -4.48 1.82
CA ILE A 57 11.58 -5.26 2.79
C ILE A 57 10.15 -5.45 2.30
N ASN A 58 9.44 -6.43 2.85
CA ASN A 58 8.01 -6.60 2.60
C ASN A 58 7.27 -6.55 3.95
N ILE A 59 6.89 -5.34 4.36
CA ILE A 59 6.16 -5.13 5.62
C ILE A 59 4.70 -5.60 5.47
N LEU A 60 4.11 -5.37 4.29
CA LEU A 60 2.68 -5.54 4.04
C LEU A 60 2.20 -7.00 4.11
N GLN A 61 3.10 -7.96 3.89
CA GLN A 61 2.80 -9.40 3.90
C GLN A 61 3.59 -10.17 4.96
N ASP A 62 4.25 -9.48 5.89
CA ASP A 62 4.95 -10.14 7.00
C ASP A 62 3.93 -10.72 8.01
N LYS A 63 4.02 -12.03 8.24
CA LYS A 63 3.11 -12.80 9.11
C LYS A 63 3.24 -12.44 10.60
N ARG A 64 4.26 -11.69 10.99
CA ARG A 64 4.45 -11.22 12.38
C ARG A 64 3.52 -10.06 12.74
N TYR A 65 2.94 -9.38 11.76
CA TYR A 65 1.97 -8.31 11.99
C TYR A 65 0.53 -8.85 12.06
N ASN A 66 -0.35 -8.10 12.73
CA ASN A 66 -1.74 -8.49 12.98
C ASN A 66 -2.67 -8.36 11.76
N HIS A 67 -2.19 -7.75 10.67
CA HIS A 67 -2.93 -7.51 9.44
C HIS A 67 -1.99 -7.70 8.26
N GLN A 68 -2.49 -8.21 7.14
CA GLN A 68 -1.74 -8.37 5.90
C GLN A 68 -2.55 -7.74 4.77
N ILE A 69 -1.83 -7.10 3.85
CA ILE A 69 -2.42 -6.39 2.71
C ILE A 69 -2.09 -7.16 1.44
N GLU A 70 -3.09 -7.35 0.57
CA GLU A 70 -2.86 -7.89 -0.76
C GLU A 70 -2.09 -6.86 -1.61
N VAL A 71 -1.04 -7.29 -2.31
CA VAL A 71 -0.18 -6.41 -3.09
C VAL A 71 -0.23 -6.81 -4.56
N VAL A 72 -0.57 -5.86 -5.42
CA VAL A 72 -0.49 -5.97 -6.89
C VAL A 72 0.49 -4.90 -7.39
N ASN A 73 1.46 -5.30 -8.21
CA ASN A 73 2.46 -4.39 -8.77
C ASN A 73 2.53 -4.51 -10.30
N GLY A 74 3.29 -3.62 -10.95
CA GLY A 74 3.50 -3.63 -12.40
C GLY A 74 2.40 -2.94 -13.21
N ILE A 75 1.48 -2.21 -12.56
CA ILE A 75 0.38 -1.54 -13.26
C ILE A 75 0.88 -0.27 -13.95
N LEU A 76 0.91 -0.26 -15.27
CA LEU A 76 1.47 0.85 -16.06
C LEU A 76 2.91 1.18 -15.62
N GLU A 77 3.71 0.13 -15.36
CA GLU A 77 5.06 0.25 -14.81
C GLU A 77 5.92 1.26 -15.58
N LYS A 78 5.91 1.17 -16.93
CA LYS A 78 6.68 2.04 -17.82
C LYS A 78 6.30 3.50 -17.72
N GLU A 79 5.02 3.79 -17.49
CA GLU A 79 4.50 5.15 -17.35
C GLU A 79 4.72 5.71 -15.94
N CYS A 80 4.86 4.83 -14.95
CA CYS A 80 5.03 5.19 -13.55
C CYS A 80 6.49 5.52 -13.18
N GLY A 81 7.49 5.00 -13.92
CA GLY A 81 8.91 5.32 -13.74
C GLY A 81 9.85 4.62 -14.71
#